data_AF-A0A8C7T8Q5-F1
#
_entry.id   AF-A0A8C7T8Q5-F1
#
_cell.length_a   1.000
_cell.length_b   1.000
_cell.length_c   1.000
_cell.angle_alpha   90.00
_cell.angle_beta   90.00
_cell.angle_gamma   90.00
#
_symmetry.space_group_name_H-M   'P 1'
#
loop_
_entity.id
_entity.type
_entity.pdbx_description
1 polymer ?
#
loop_
_entity_poly.entity_id
_entity_poly.type
_entity_poly.pdbx_seq_one_letter_code
_entity_poly.pdbx_strand_id
1 'polypeptide(L)'
;MKTFPTSAVWCFGILFISVSLLTTGLSEVQVVGPADPVVALAGDDIILPCSLKPNVSAEDMTVEWTGLYLTTRNVHLYRDGRDSNEEQFPSYRGRTSMFHEELKNGNVSLKLNRVTLSDAGSYRCFIPTLMKDTTVQLFVGAVSQPVISIDGTKGWGVVLKCESGGWFPEPEMEWLDSSGTILPADGPPERHRDSEGHYTVRQHVTVDKTDTNRFTCRVHQTEINHLKETEIHVPDDVFPKSQVGLIVGLIAAAVIVLLAAPAGVYMWRKHTEKKIRKLLEEQGDAQFVDIHSVHLSQRVTMVIPMAFYLIRSERYSEIHAARTRQDQMRRLYQALNSREDSGGNQVKSDFYRILLDLEPDVVYHLGANFVDVHKYQLIQKVTKVMPILHELFYKELYCNIRIHQMTRRDQMRQLYKALEEADDSRSVKLDFYRILLDLEPDVVYHLGSNEEDRYLYVLIQNLSRQLEVRIQSGSNEEDRYLCK
;
A
#
# COMPACT_ATOMS: atom_id res chain seq x y z
N MET A 1 -107.79 26.29 48.79
CA MET A 1 -106.69 27.17 48.34
C MET A 1 -106.49 28.26 49.37
N LYS A 2 -105.39 28.21 50.14
CA LYS A 2 -104.94 29.33 50.98
C LYS A 2 -103.54 29.68 50.51
N THR A 3 -103.41 30.87 49.94
CA THR A 3 -102.16 31.45 49.44
C THR A 3 -101.29 31.83 50.64
N PHE A 4 -100.10 31.24 50.73
CA PHE A 4 -99.08 31.67 51.68
C PHE A 4 -98.48 33.01 51.23
N PRO A 5 -98.19 33.94 52.17
CA PRO A 5 -97.69 35.26 51.82
C PRO A 5 -96.25 35.18 51.30
N THR A 6 -96.04 35.69 50.10
CA THR A 6 -94.76 35.70 49.37
C THR A 6 -93.67 36.58 50.00
N SER A 7 -93.97 37.34 51.06
CA SER A 7 -93.00 38.23 51.72
C SER A 7 -92.04 37.54 52.69
N ALA A 8 -92.42 36.40 53.28
CA ALA A 8 -91.56 35.68 54.22
C ALA A 8 -90.40 34.95 53.51
N VAL A 9 -90.66 34.42 52.30
CA VAL A 9 -89.65 33.68 51.49
C VAL A 9 -88.50 34.59 51.04
N TRP A 10 -88.80 35.87 50.77
CA TRP A 10 -87.79 36.84 50.35
C TRP A 10 -86.89 37.28 51.51
N CYS A 11 -87.41 37.40 52.73
CA CYS A 11 -86.59 37.74 53.90
C CYS A 11 -85.65 36.60 54.31
N PHE A 12 -86.10 35.34 54.28
CA PHE A 12 -85.24 34.20 54.56
C PHE A 12 -84.18 33.96 53.47
N GLY A 13 -84.52 34.19 52.19
CA GLY A 13 -83.56 34.12 51.09
C GLY A 13 -82.46 35.18 51.17
N ILE A 14 -82.79 36.43 51.50
CA ILE A 14 -81.81 37.52 51.65
C ILE A 14 -80.93 37.32 52.90
N LEU A 15 -81.51 36.79 54.00
CA LEU A 15 -80.75 36.47 55.21
C LEU A 15 -79.82 35.26 54.99
N PHE A 16 -80.25 34.24 54.23
CA PHE A 16 -79.39 33.13 53.83
C PHE A 16 -78.28 33.58 52.87
N ILE A 17 -78.56 34.44 51.90
CA ILE A 17 -77.56 34.94 50.95
C ILE A 17 -76.55 35.86 51.65
N SER A 18 -76.99 36.70 52.60
CA SER A 18 -76.08 37.56 53.38
C SER A 18 -75.24 36.78 54.39
N VAL A 19 -75.78 35.75 55.07
CA VAL A 19 -75.01 34.82 55.91
C VAL A 19 -74.05 33.98 55.05
N SER A 20 -74.45 33.58 53.83
CA SER A 20 -73.59 32.86 52.88
C SER A 20 -72.49 33.74 52.27
N LEU A 21 -72.72 35.05 52.10
CA LEU A 21 -71.70 36.02 51.66
C LEU A 21 -70.75 36.42 52.80
N LEU A 22 -71.23 36.42 54.05
CA LEU A 22 -70.41 36.68 55.25
C LEU A 22 -69.49 35.50 55.60
N THR A 23 -69.80 34.28 55.15
CA THR A 23 -68.94 33.10 55.34
C THR A 23 -67.91 32.88 54.22
N THR A 24 -68.00 33.62 53.12
CA THR A 24 -67.03 33.59 52.02
C THR A 24 -66.10 34.81 52.09
N GLY A 25 -65.10 34.81 52.98
CA GLY A 25 -64.24 35.98 53.12
C GLY A 25 -62.90 35.85 53.86
N LEU A 26 -62.55 34.69 54.41
CA LEU A 26 -61.16 34.41 54.81
C LEU A 26 -60.65 33.27 53.95
N SER A 27 -59.94 33.61 52.87
CA SER A 27 -59.13 32.64 52.14
C SER A 27 -58.09 32.08 53.12
N GLU A 28 -58.19 30.79 53.41
CA GLU A 28 -57.31 30.08 54.32
C GLU A 28 -55.85 30.16 53.82
N VAL A 29 -54.93 30.71 54.62
CA VAL A 29 -53.51 30.86 54.23
C VAL A 29 -52.86 29.49 54.12
N GLN A 30 -52.21 29.18 53.01
CA GLN A 30 -51.50 27.93 52.73
C GLN A 30 -49.99 28.17 52.66
N VAL A 31 -49.20 27.15 52.97
CA VAL A 31 -47.74 27.15 52.80
C VAL A 31 -47.44 26.37 51.52
N VAL A 32 -46.73 26.99 50.58
CA VAL A 32 -46.52 26.47 49.23
C VAL A 32 -45.04 26.45 48.90
N GLY A 33 -44.53 25.25 48.59
CA GLY A 33 -43.19 25.01 48.09
C GLY A 33 -43.14 24.89 46.55
N PRO A 34 -41.98 24.53 45.98
CA PRO A 34 -41.86 24.31 44.55
C PRO A 34 -42.55 23.00 44.13
N ALA A 35 -43.00 22.94 42.87
CA ALA A 35 -43.55 21.72 42.29
C ALA A 35 -42.44 20.72 41.90
N ASP A 36 -41.34 21.25 41.36
CA ASP A 36 -40.17 20.47 40.96
C ASP A 36 -39.08 20.51 42.04
N PRO A 37 -38.24 19.47 42.13
CA PRO A 37 -37.08 19.47 43.01
C PRO A 37 -36.10 20.61 42.70
N VAL A 38 -35.43 21.10 43.73
CA VAL A 38 -34.29 22.02 43.59
C VAL A 38 -33.05 21.20 43.26
N VAL A 39 -32.33 21.59 42.21
CA VAL A 39 -31.10 20.93 41.76
C VAL A 39 -29.94 21.91 41.92
N ALA A 40 -28.84 21.43 42.50
CA ALA A 40 -27.67 22.25 42.81
C ALA A 40 -26.36 21.51 42.54
N LEU A 41 -25.28 22.24 42.29
CA LEU A 41 -23.93 21.68 42.32
C LEU A 41 -23.29 21.91 43.68
N ALA A 42 -22.40 21.01 44.07
CA ALA A 42 -21.59 21.17 45.26
C ALA A 42 -20.75 22.46 45.16
N GLY A 43 -20.88 23.33 46.16
CA GLY A 43 -20.27 24.66 46.22
C GLY A 43 -21.22 25.80 45.88
N ASP A 44 -22.40 25.53 45.29
CA ASP A 44 -23.38 26.57 44.94
C ASP A 44 -24.03 27.20 46.19
N ASP A 45 -24.51 28.43 46.03
CA ASP A 45 -25.44 29.07 46.96
C ASP A 45 -26.86 28.98 46.37
N ILE A 46 -27.80 28.42 47.12
CA ILE A 46 -29.14 28.09 46.62
C ILE A 46 -30.25 28.70 47.46
N ILE A 47 -31.47 28.61 46.93
CA ILE A 47 -32.71 28.97 47.61
C ILE A 47 -33.61 27.74 47.66
N LEU A 48 -34.09 27.39 48.85
CA LEU A 48 -35.18 26.43 49.03
C LEU A 48 -36.51 27.22 49.11
N PRO A 49 -37.35 27.17 48.06
CA PRO A 49 -38.52 28.04 47.98
C PRO A 49 -39.61 27.64 48.98
N CYS A 50 -40.17 28.62 49.68
CA CYS A 50 -41.36 28.45 50.51
C CYS A 50 -42.11 29.79 50.62
N SER A 51 -43.43 29.78 50.43
CA SER A 51 -44.23 31.01 50.40
C SER A 51 -45.64 30.81 50.95
N LEU A 52 -46.24 31.89 51.45
CA LEU A 52 -47.62 31.92 51.92
C LEU A 52 -48.59 32.31 50.80
N LYS A 53 -49.70 31.58 50.64
CA LYS A 53 -50.76 31.90 49.68
C LYS A 53 -52.13 31.99 50.37
N PRO A 54 -52.86 33.12 50.25
CA PRO A 54 -52.44 34.38 49.63
C PRO A 54 -51.25 35.04 50.37
N ASN A 55 -50.57 35.97 49.69
CA ASN A 55 -49.41 36.67 50.25
C ASN A 55 -49.83 37.47 51.49
N VAL A 56 -49.36 37.05 52.66
CA VAL A 56 -49.55 37.72 53.95
C VAL A 56 -48.19 37.88 54.63
N SER A 57 -48.00 38.92 55.43
CA SER A 57 -46.71 39.14 56.11
C SER A 57 -46.39 38.00 57.07
N ALA A 58 -45.16 37.51 57.00
CA ALA A 58 -44.59 36.50 57.87
C ALA A 58 -43.56 37.09 58.87
N GLU A 59 -43.41 38.43 58.94
CA GLU A 59 -42.39 39.10 59.78
C GLU A 59 -42.51 38.73 61.27
N ASP A 60 -43.75 38.65 61.76
CA ASP A 60 -44.08 38.30 63.14
C ASP A 60 -44.36 36.80 63.34
N MET A 61 -44.18 35.97 62.30
CA MET A 61 -44.41 34.53 62.37
C MET A 61 -43.11 33.77 62.69
N THR A 62 -43.24 32.64 63.37
CA THR A 62 -42.14 31.66 63.48
C THR A 62 -42.06 30.85 62.19
N VAL A 63 -40.86 30.68 61.64
CA VAL A 63 -40.59 29.81 60.49
C VAL A 63 -39.57 28.75 60.88
N GLU A 64 -39.96 27.48 60.73
CA GLU A 64 -39.11 26.33 61.04
C GLU A 64 -38.72 25.61 59.76
N TRP A 65 -37.42 25.56 59.48
CA TRP A 65 -36.84 24.70 58.47
C TRP A 65 -36.17 23.50 59.13
N THR A 66 -36.68 22.32 58.81
CA THR A 66 -36.23 21.05 59.39
C THR A 66 -35.99 20.06 58.27
N GLY A 67 -34.97 19.22 58.38
CA GLY A 67 -34.82 18.09 57.49
C GLY A 67 -35.71 16.93 57.93
N LEU A 68 -36.18 16.11 56.98
CA LEU A 68 -37.06 14.98 57.29
C LEU A 68 -36.34 13.79 57.96
N TYR A 69 -35.00 13.83 58.07
CA TYR A 69 -34.19 12.77 58.69
C TYR A 69 -33.54 13.22 60.00
N LEU A 70 -33.20 12.26 60.88
CA LEU A 70 -32.68 12.53 62.23
C LEU A 70 -31.42 13.40 62.25
N THR A 71 -30.59 13.30 61.21
CA THR A 71 -29.31 14.01 61.06
C THR A 71 -29.46 15.47 60.62
N THR A 72 -30.67 15.92 60.26
CA THR A 72 -30.93 17.27 59.72
C THR A 72 -32.11 17.97 60.43
N ARG A 73 -32.49 17.53 61.64
CA ARG A 73 -33.72 17.98 62.31
C ARG A 73 -33.86 19.50 62.49
N ASN A 74 -32.77 20.25 62.67
CA ASN A 74 -32.80 21.71 62.87
C ASN A 74 -31.92 22.43 61.83
N VAL A 75 -32.50 22.75 60.67
CA VAL A 75 -31.77 23.39 59.56
C VAL A 75 -31.73 24.89 59.73
N HIS A 76 -32.86 25.52 60.06
CA HIS A 76 -32.92 26.96 60.32
C HIS A 76 -34.19 27.30 61.11
N LEU A 77 -34.11 28.33 61.96
CA LEU A 77 -35.25 28.82 62.73
C LEU A 77 -35.27 30.35 62.65
N TYR A 78 -36.40 30.90 62.27
CA TYR A 78 -36.69 32.33 62.38
C TYR A 78 -37.75 32.54 63.45
N ARG A 79 -37.45 33.38 64.44
CA ARG A 79 -38.35 33.67 65.58
C ARG A 79 -38.06 35.05 66.15
N ASP A 80 -39.09 35.73 66.64
CA ASP A 80 -38.97 37.03 67.31
C ASP A 80 -38.26 38.10 66.45
N GLY A 81 -38.53 38.11 65.13
CA GLY A 81 -37.99 39.11 64.20
C GLY A 81 -36.55 38.85 63.71
N ARG A 82 -35.97 37.68 63.99
CA ARG A 82 -34.56 37.36 63.69
C ARG A 82 -34.33 35.88 63.42
N ASP A 83 -33.25 35.59 62.68
CA ASP A 83 -32.71 34.24 62.57
C ASP A 83 -32.13 33.78 63.93
N SER A 84 -32.58 32.62 64.42
CA SER A 84 -32.26 32.06 65.73
C SER A 84 -31.48 30.74 65.59
N ASN A 85 -30.17 30.84 65.42
CA ASN A 85 -29.30 29.71 65.05
C ASN A 85 -28.64 28.97 66.24
N GLU A 86 -29.07 29.21 67.49
CA GLU A 86 -28.44 28.62 68.69
C GLU A 86 -28.50 27.09 68.72
N GLU A 87 -29.67 26.52 68.41
CA GLU A 87 -29.92 25.07 68.36
C GLU A 87 -29.76 24.47 66.94
N GLN A 88 -29.19 25.25 66.02
CA GLN A 88 -28.99 24.82 64.64
C GLN A 88 -27.96 23.69 64.56
N PHE A 89 -28.26 22.69 63.72
CA PHE A 89 -27.38 21.56 63.49
C PHE A 89 -26.01 22.03 62.95
N PRO A 90 -24.88 21.51 63.44
CA PRO A 90 -23.55 22.09 63.20
C PRO A 90 -23.18 22.31 61.72
N SER A 91 -23.59 21.41 60.81
CA SER A 91 -23.25 21.51 59.39
C SER A 91 -23.93 22.67 58.66
N TYR A 92 -24.97 23.29 59.22
CA TYR A 92 -25.69 24.42 58.63
C TYR A 92 -25.32 25.79 59.24
N ARG A 93 -24.54 25.80 60.32
CA ARG A 93 -24.16 27.03 61.03
C ARG A 93 -23.43 28.01 60.12
N GLY A 94 -23.95 29.25 60.05
CA GLY A 94 -23.41 30.32 59.21
C GLY A 94 -23.60 30.13 57.71
N ARG A 95 -24.34 29.09 57.29
CA ARG A 95 -24.63 28.80 55.88
C ARG A 95 -26.07 29.13 55.51
N THR A 96 -26.98 29.33 56.46
CA THR A 96 -28.39 29.59 56.18
C THR A 96 -28.88 30.93 56.69
N SER A 97 -29.86 31.51 55.99
CA SER A 97 -30.51 32.78 56.36
C SER A 97 -31.87 32.94 55.68
N MET A 98 -32.78 33.70 56.30
CA MET A 98 -34.04 34.14 55.66
C MET A 98 -33.86 35.43 54.85
N PHE A 99 -34.73 35.64 53.86
CA PHE A 99 -34.85 36.90 53.13
C PHE A 99 -35.74 37.87 53.91
N HIS A 100 -35.13 38.59 54.87
CA HIS A 100 -35.87 39.42 55.83
C HIS A 100 -36.75 40.48 55.12
N GLU A 101 -36.24 41.06 54.04
CA GLU A 101 -36.95 42.06 53.23
C GLU A 101 -38.19 41.53 52.50
N GLU A 102 -38.29 40.21 52.28
CA GLU A 102 -39.38 39.55 51.57
C GLU A 102 -40.41 38.87 52.50
N LEU A 103 -40.14 38.84 53.81
CA LEU A 103 -41.08 38.29 54.81
C LEU A 103 -42.42 39.03 54.80
N LYS A 104 -42.41 40.36 54.60
CA LYS A 104 -43.61 41.19 54.45
C LYS A 104 -44.53 40.78 53.29
N ASN A 105 -43.96 40.10 52.29
CA ASN A 105 -44.65 39.59 51.11
C ASN A 105 -45.06 38.11 51.27
N GLY A 106 -44.80 37.50 52.43
CA GLY A 106 -45.08 36.10 52.70
C GLY A 106 -44.08 35.12 52.11
N ASN A 107 -42.90 35.59 51.69
CA ASN A 107 -41.82 34.73 51.23
C ASN A 107 -40.99 34.29 52.44
N VAL A 108 -41.01 33.00 52.71
CA VAL A 108 -40.31 32.34 53.83
C VAL A 108 -39.27 31.34 53.31
N SER A 109 -38.72 31.60 52.13
CA SER A 109 -37.70 30.77 51.49
C SER A 109 -36.39 30.82 52.27
N LEU A 110 -35.68 29.69 52.28
CA LEU A 110 -34.38 29.58 52.94
C LEU A 110 -33.25 29.77 51.94
N LYS A 111 -32.30 30.65 52.25
CA LYS A 111 -31.01 30.68 51.56
C LYS A 111 -30.07 29.66 52.21
N LEU A 112 -29.38 28.85 51.41
CA LEU A 112 -28.34 27.91 51.87
C LEU A 112 -27.08 28.10 51.03
N ASN A 113 -25.97 28.43 51.68
CA ASN A 113 -24.70 28.74 51.04
C ASN A 113 -23.74 27.55 51.01
N ARG A 114 -22.95 27.46 49.93
CA ARG A 114 -21.88 26.46 49.71
C ARG A 114 -22.37 25.04 49.93
N VAL A 115 -23.40 24.64 49.19
CA VAL A 115 -24.06 23.33 49.31
C VAL A 115 -23.04 22.20 49.19
N THR A 116 -23.19 21.14 49.97
CA THR A 116 -22.39 19.92 49.89
C THR A 116 -23.28 18.73 49.52
N LEU A 117 -22.68 17.62 49.08
CA LEU A 117 -23.44 16.41 48.76
C LEU A 117 -24.28 15.89 49.93
N SER A 118 -23.83 16.11 51.17
CA SER A 118 -24.55 15.71 52.38
C SER A 118 -25.81 16.54 52.66
N ASP A 119 -25.96 17.70 52.01
CA ASP A 119 -27.16 18.52 52.14
C ASP A 119 -28.31 18.00 51.26
N ALA A 120 -28.07 17.04 50.35
CA ALA A 120 -29.12 16.45 49.55
C ALA A 120 -30.19 15.78 50.45
N GLY A 121 -31.47 15.97 50.11
CA GLY A 121 -32.58 15.40 50.85
C GLY A 121 -33.84 16.25 50.85
N SER A 122 -34.79 15.86 51.69
CA SER A 122 -36.08 16.53 51.84
C SER A 122 -36.08 17.48 53.03
N TYR A 123 -36.51 18.71 52.80
CA TYR A 123 -36.60 19.79 53.77
C TYR A 123 -38.06 20.18 53.98
N ARG A 124 -38.47 20.35 55.22
CA ARG A 124 -39.80 20.81 55.62
C ARG A 124 -39.73 22.26 56.04
N CYS A 125 -40.55 23.09 55.40
CA CYS A 125 -40.83 24.46 55.81
C CYS A 125 -42.16 24.46 56.57
N PHE A 126 -42.13 24.69 57.88
CA PHE A 126 -43.29 24.64 58.77
C PHE A 126 -43.54 26.00 59.43
N ILE A 127 -44.81 26.40 59.47
CA ILE A 127 -45.27 27.64 60.09
C ILE A 127 -46.21 27.26 61.26
N PRO A 128 -45.72 27.26 62.52
CA PRO A 128 -46.47 26.77 63.67
C PRO A 128 -47.79 27.52 63.92
N THR A 129 -47.80 28.85 63.74
CA THR A 129 -49.00 29.68 63.95
C THR A 129 -50.14 29.34 63.00
N LEU A 130 -49.82 28.80 61.82
CA LEU A 130 -50.78 28.34 60.82
C LEU A 130 -51.03 26.82 60.89
N MET A 131 -50.20 26.08 61.62
CA MET A 131 -50.17 24.61 61.64
C MET A 131 -50.07 24.00 60.23
N LYS A 132 -49.24 24.61 59.37
CA LYS A 132 -49.08 24.22 57.96
C LYS A 132 -47.62 24.12 57.56
N ASP A 133 -47.35 23.20 56.65
CA ASP A 133 -46.04 23.00 56.07
C ASP A 133 -46.07 22.65 54.58
N THR A 134 -44.89 22.69 53.99
CA THR A 134 -44.59 22.14 52.68
C THR A 134 -43.22 21.46 52.70
N THR A 135 -42.97 20.58 51.74
CA THR A 135 -41.70 19.86 51.60
C THR A 135 -41.00 20.30 50.33
N VAL A 136 -39.70 20.56 50.43
CA VAL A 136 -38.81 20.89 49.32
C VAL A 136 -37.77 19.79 49.18
N GLN A 137 -37.67 19.19 48.00
CA GLN A 137 -36.63 18.21 47.70
C GLN A 137 -35.40 18.92 47.12
N LEU A 138 -34.22 18.62 47.67
CA LEU A 138 -32.93 19.10 47.16
C LEU A 138 -32.11 17.92 46.63
N PHE A 139 -31.71 18.00 45.37
CA PHE A 139 -30.70 17.15 44.76
C PHE A 139 -29.40 17.93 44.59
N VAL A 140 -28.29 17.31 45.01
CA VAL A 140 -26.96 17.92 44.89
C VAL A 140 -26.09 16.99 44.06
N GLY A 141 -25.48 17.54 43.01
CA GLY A 141 -24.48 16.85 42.23
C GLY A 141 -23.07 17.44 42.36
N ALA A 142 -22.08 16.70 41.90
CA ALA A 142 -20.70 17.14 41.76
C ALA A 142 -20.28 16.92 40.31
N VAL A 143 -19.56 17.89 39.73
CA VAL A 143 -19.17 17.88 38.32
C VAL A 143 -17.76 18.44 38.17
N SER A 144 -17.05 18.01 37.12
CA SER A 144 -15.70 18.50 36.82
C SER A 144 -15.48 18.66 35.32
N GLN A 145 -14.42 19.37 34.95
CA GLN A 145 -14.08 19.57 33.54
C GLN A 145 -13.40 18.31 32.98
N PRO A 146 -13.91 17.70 31.89
CA PRO A 146 -13.23 16.58 31.25
C PRO A 146 -11.91 17.02 30.63
N VAL A 147 -10.93 16.13 30.61
CA VAL A 147 -9.61 16.38 30.01
C VAL A 147 -9.39 15.40 28.87
N ILE A 148 -8.99 15.92 27.71
CA ILE A 148 -8.65 15.11 26.54
C ILE A 148 -7.13 15.06 26.38
N SER A 149 -6.60 13.85 26.14
CA SER A 149 -5.21 13.60 25.83
C SER A 149 -5.07 12.69 24.61
N ILE A 150 -3.99 12.85 23.85
CA ILE A 150 -3.63 11.95 22.75
C ILE A 150 -2.94 10.71 23.34
N ASP A 151 -3.50 9.53 23.09
CA ASP A 151 -3.06 8.24 23.65
C ASP A 151 -2.40 7.34 22.58
N GLY A 152 -1.75 7.98 21.59
CA GLY A 152 -1.01 7.31 20.52
C GLY A 152 -1.81 7.15 19.22
N THR A 153 -1.43 6.15 18.42
CA THR A 153 -2.00 5.89 17.08
C THR A 153 -2.37 4.43 16.94
N LYS A 154 -3.48 4.14 16.24
CA LYS A 154 -3.95 2.78 15.98
C LYS A 154 -4.36 2.65 14.51
N GLY A 155 -3.63 1.82 13.75
CA GLY A 155 -3.83 1.72 12.31
C GLY A 155 -3.48 3.03 11.61
N TRP A 156 -4.47 3.66 10.97
CA TRP A 156 -4.34 4.94 10.26
C TRP A 156 -4.92 6.13 11.06
N GLY A 157 -5.50 5.88 12.22
CA GLY A 157 -6.12 6.90 13.08
C GLY A 157 -5.29 7.25 14.32
N VAL A 158 -5.70 8.33 14.98
CA VAL A 158 -5.16 8.80 16.27
C VAL A 158 -6.10 8.35 17.38
N VAL A 159 -5.55 7.82 18.47
CA VAL A 159 -6.32 7.43 19.65
C VAL A 159 -6.40 8.61 20.59
N LEU A 160 -7.62 9.05 20.91
CA LEU A 160 -7.88 10.06 21.91
C LEU A 160 -8.43 9.40 23.17
N LYS A 161 -7.99 9.89 24.32
CA LYS A 161 -8.47 9.50 25.65
C LYS A 161 -9.13 10.71 26.29
N CYS A 162 -10.34 10.53 26.80
CA CYS A 162 -11.00 11.50 27.67
C CYS A 162 -11.11 10.92 29.08
N GLU A 163 -10.84 11.74 30.09
CA GLU A 163 -10.95 11.37 31.50
C GLU A 163 -11.57 12.53 32.30
N SER A 164 -12.48 12.21 33.21
CA SER A 164 -13.15 13.19 34.07
C SER A 164 -13.52 12.56 35.41
N GLY A 165 -13.15 13.20 36.53
CA GLY A 165 -13.31 12.65 37.89
C GLY A 165 -14.03 13.57 38.86
N GLY A 166 -14.58 13.05 39.94
CA GLY A 166 -15.31 13.85 40.94
C GLY A 166 -16.80 14.05 40.62
N TRP A 167 -17.41 13.12 39.89
CA TRP A 167 -18.81 13.20 39.48
C TRP A 167 -19.75 12.53 40.49
N PHE A 168 -20.91 13.12 40.75
CA PHE A 168 -21.97 12.48 41.51
C PHE A 168 -23.33 13.09 41.16
N PRO A 169 -24.42 12.32 40.98
CA PRO A 169 -24.48 10.88 40.66
C PRO A 169 -23.65 10.45 39.43
N GLU A 170 -23.75 9.17 39.06
CA GLU A 170 -23.01 8.57 37.95
C GLU A 170 -23.28 9.29 36.61
N PRO A 171 -22.23 9.71 35.88
CA PRO A 171 -22.39 10.37 34.59
C PRO A 171 -22.28 9.41 33.39
N GLU A 172 -22.79 9.86 32.26
CA GLU A 172 -22.59 9.28 30.93
C GLU A 172 -21.49 10.03 30.17
N MET A 173 -20.76 9.34 29.30
CA MET A 173 -19.67 9.90 28.50
C MET A 173 -19.83 9.50 27.04
N GLU A 174 -19.60 10.46 26.15
CA GLU A 174 -19.64 10.25 24.71
C GLU A 174 -18.67 11.18 23.96
N TRP A 175 -18.33 10.77 22.75
CA TRP A 175 -17.48 11.52 21.84
C TRP A 175 -18.28 12.10 20.70
N LEU A 176 -17.94 13.30 20.29
CA LEU A 176 -18.57 14.01 19.18
C LEU A 176 -17.52 14.46 18.17
N ASP A 177 -17.91 14.47 16.90
CA ASP A 177 -17.16 15.15 15.86
C ASP A 177 -17.42 16.67 15.87
N SER A 178 -16.75 17.40 14.97
CA SER A 178 -16.92 18.86 14.82
C SER A 178 -18.33 19.32 14.44
N SER A 179 -19.21 18.43 13.99
CA SER A 179 -20.62 18.72 13.67
C SER A 179 -21.57 18.42 14.83
N GLY A 180 -21.07 17.83 15.92
CA GLY A 180 -21.87 17.37 17.05
C GLY A 180 -22.46 15.97 16.87
N THR A 181 -21.95 15.18 15.91
CA THR A 181 -22.41 13.80 15.68
C THR A 181 -21.63 12.84 16.59
N ILE A 182 -22.34 11.88 17.20
CA ILE A 182 -21.74 10.89 18.10
C ILE A 182 -20.77 9.96 17.35
N LEU A 183 -19.54 9.88 17.85
CA LEU A 183 -18.50 9.00 17.33
C LEU A 183 -18.52 7.64 18.04
N PRO A 184 -18.28 6.53 17.30
CA PRO A 184 -18.18 5.21 17.90
C PRO A 184 -16.87 5.08 18.69
N ALA A 185 -16.98 4.95 20.01
CA ALA A 185 -15.83 4.74 20.89
C ALA A 185 -15.20 3.35 20.70
N ASP A 186 -13.94 3.20 21.10
CA ASP A 186 -13.19 1.93 21.04
C ASP A 186 -13.75 0.86 22.01
N GLY A 187 -14.58 1.27 22.96
CA GLY A 187 -15.20 0.41 23.96
C GLY A 187 -16.16 1.18 24.89
N PRO A 188 -16.81 0.48 25.84
CA PRO A 188 -17.63 1.13 26.85
C PRO A 188 -16.77 2.04 27.75
N PRO A 189 -17.35 3.09 28.35
CA PRO A 189 -16.63 3.95 29.28
C PRO A 189 -16.22 3.16 30.53
N GLU A 190 -14.94 3.26 30.88
CA GLU A 190 -14.39 2.77 32.14
C GLU A 190 -14.87 3.66 33.28
N ARG A 191 -15.28 3.04 34.39
CA ARG A 191 -15.79 3.76 35.57
C ARG A 191 -15.08 3.28 36.82
N HIS A 192 -14.63 4.23 37.62
CA HIS A 192 -14.07 4.00 38.94
C HIS A 192 -14.80 4.85 39.97
N ARG A 193 -15.03 4.29 41.16
CA ARG A 193 -15.66 5.01 42.27
C ARG A 193 -14.66 5.13 43.41
N ASP A 194 -14.45 6.35 43.88
CA ASP A 194 -13.55 6.63 44.99
C ASP A 194 -14.17 6.29 46.36
N SER A 195 -13.40 6.45 47.43
CA SER A 195 -13.85 6.20 48.80
C SER A 195 -14.95 7.16 49.28
N GLU A 196 -15.07 8.34 48.66
CA GLU A 196 -16.09 9.34 48.96
C GLU A 196 -17.38 9.12 48.15
N GLY A 197 -17.33 8.19 47.19
CA GLY A 197 -18.46 7.79 46.37
C GLY A 197 -18.58 8.55 45.06
N HIS A 198 -17.60 9.38 44.68
CA HIS A 198 -17.58 10.08 43.40
C HIS A 198 -17.07 9.18 42.27
N TYR A 199 -17.57 9.43 41.07
CA TYR A 199 -17.24 8.70 39.86
C TYR A 199 -16.13 9.39 39.08
N THR A 200 -15.20 8.57 38.59
CA THR A 200 -14.24 8.90 37.55
C THR A 200 -14.53 8.06 36.33
N VAL A 201 -14.73 8.73 35.20
CA VAL A 201 -15.08 8.13 33.91
C VAL A 201 -13.96 8.34 32.90
N ARG A 202 -13.66 7.31 32.12
CA ARG A 202 -12.62 7.34 31.08
C ARG A 202 -13.10 6.60 29.83
N GLN A 203 -12.85 7.17 28.66
CA GLN A 203 -13.18 6.52 27.39
C GLN A 203 -12.19 6.88 26.28
N HIS A 204 -11.98 5.95 25.36
CA HIS A 204 -11.10 6.13 24.21
C HIS A 204 -11.88 6.11 22.90
N VAL A 205 -11.39 6.86 21.91
CA VAL A 205 -11.91 6.86 20.54
C VAL A 205 -10.74 6.90 19.55
N THR A 206 -10.81 6.09 18.50
CA THR A 206 -9.90 6.18 17.36
C THR A 206 -10.52 7.07 16.28
N VAL A 207 -9.84 8.16 15.92
CA VAL A 207 -10.32 9.13 14.92
C VAL A 207 -9.41 9.22 13.71
N ASP A 208 -10.02 9.32 12.53
CA ASP A 208 -9.32 9.59 11.28
C ASP A 208 -9.19 11.09 11.02
N LYS A 209 -8.29 11.46 10.10
CA LYS A 209 -8.09 12.86 9.72
C LYS A 209 -9.35 13.43 9.05
N THR A 210 -9.80 14.58 9.54
CA THR A 210 -10.91 15.35 8.96
C THR A 210 -10.41 16.71 8.44
N ASP A 211 -11.32 17.54 7.94
CA ASP A 211 -11.04 18.91 7.50
C ASP A 211 -10.77 19.86 8.67
N THR A 212 -11.42 19.63 9.83
CA THR A 212 -11.28 20.47 11.02
C THR A 212 -10.39 19.85 12.11
N ASN A 213 -10.26 18.52 12.14
CA ASN A 213 -9.63 17.73 13.20
C ASN A 213 -10.05 18.12 14.63
N ARG A 214 -11.29 18.58 14.79
CA ARG A 214 -11.87 18.92 16.09
C ARG A 214 -12.75 17.80 16.60
N PHE A 215 -12.55 17.45 17.86
CA PHE A 215 -13.26 16.38 18.54
C PHE A 215 -13.62 16.82 19.95
N THR A 216 -14.84 16.50 20.37
CA THR A 216 -15.38 16.94 21.65
C THR A 216 -15.69 15.72 22.51
N CYS A 217 -15.23 15.75 23.75
CA CYS A 217 -15.66 14.81 24.78
C CYS A 217 -16.77 15.47 25.59
N ARG A 218 -17.89 14.77 25.72
CA ARG A 218 -19.09 15.22 26.43
C ARG A 218 -19.37 14.30 27.61
N VAL A 219 -19.56 14.89 28.78
CA VAL A 219 -19.91 14.19 30.01
C VAL A 219 -21.23 14.76 30.52
N HIS A 220 -22.24 13.92 30.60
CA HIS A 220 -23.62 14.30 30.90
C HIS A 220 -24.14 13.59 32.15
N GLN A 221 -24.79 14.34 33.02
CA GLN A 221 -25.43 13.82 34.22
C GLN A 221 -26.94 14.03 34.11
N THR A 222 -27.63 12.97 33.66
CA THR A 222 -29.06 12.98 33.30
C THR A 222 -29.97 13.36 34.47
N GLU A 223 -29.68 12.89 35.68
CA GLU A 223 -30.51 13.13 36.88
C GLU A 223 -30.61 14.61 37.27
N ILE A 224 -29.58 15.41 36.98
CA ILE A 224 -29.53 16.84 37.29
C ILE A 224 -29.50 17.72 36.03
N ASN A 225 -29.63 17.10 34.85
CA ASN A 225 -29.54 17.73 33.54
C ASN A 225 -28.32 18.65 33.39
N HIS A 226 -27.16 18.18 33.87
CA HIS A 226 -25.91 18.95 33.81
C HIS A 226 -24.93 18.35 32.82
N LEU A 227 -24.26 19.19 32.04
CA LEU A 227 -23.39 18.80 30.94
C LEU A 227 -22.04 19.53 31.04
N LYS A 228 -20.94 18.82 30.79
CA LYS A 228 -19.61 19.39 30.58
C LYS A 228 -18.99 18.85 29.31
N GLU A 229 -18.36 19.74 28.56
CA GLU A 229 -17.71 19.42 27.29
C GLU A 229 -16.31 20.03 27.25
N THR A 230 -15.37 19.29 26.65
CA THR A 230 -14.04 19.79 26.28
C THR A 230 -13.77 19.43 24.84
N GLU A 231 -13.23 20.37 24.07
CA GLU A 231 -12.84 20.16 22.68
C GLU A 231 -11.31 20.10 22.56
N ILE A 232 -10.82 19.22 21.69
CA ILE A 232 -9.43 19.19 21.25
C ILE A 232 -9.35 19.39 19.73
N HIS A 233 -8.34 20.14 19.29
CA HIS A 233 -7.91 20.18 17.90
C HIS A 233 -6.66 19.33 17.74
N VAL A 234 -6.73 18.27 16.94
CA VAL A 234 -5.61 17.36 16.67
C VAL A 234 -4.80 17.89 15.48
N PRO A 235 -3.50 18.22 15.66
CA PRO A 235 -2.67 18.70 14.56
C PRO A 235 -2.50 17.66 13.44
N ASP A 236 -2.44 18.15 12.20
CA ASP A 236 -2.31 17.34 10.99
C ASP A 236 -1.12 16.39 10.96
N ASP A 237 -0.02 16.76 11.62
CA ASP A 237 1.24 16.02 11.67
C ASP A 237 1.20 14.82 12.64
N VAL A 238 0.23 14.78 13.55
CA VAL A 238 0.01 13.65 14.46
C VAL A 238 -0.60 12.46 13.73
N PHE A 239 -1.36 12.70 12.66
CA PHE A 239 -2.00 11.62 11.90
C PHE A 239 -0.96 10.79 11.12
N PRO A 240 -1.04 9.44 11.17
CA PRO A 240 -0.17 8.58 10.38
C PRO A 240 -0.20 8.92 8.89
N LYS A 241 0.97 9.12 8.28
CA LYS A 241 1.04 9.39 6.84
C LYS A 241 0.64 8.15 6.04
N SER A 242 -0.34 8.30 5.16
CA SER A 242 -0.74 7.25 4.22
C SER A 242 0.43 6.81 3.35
N GLN A 243 0.76 5.52 3.39
CA GLN A 243 1.80 4.89 2.54
C GLN A 243 1.24 4.40 1.21
N VAL A 244 -0.04 4.68 0.91
CA VAL A 244 -0.72 4.18 -0.29
C VAL A 244 0.01 4.61 -1.56
N GLY A 245 0.52 5.83 -1.62
CA GLY A 245 1.29 6.32 -2.77
C GLY A 245 2.58 5.51 -3.03
N LEU A 246 3.30 5.10 -1.98
CA LEU A 246 4.50 4.26 -2.10
C LEU A 246 4.15 2.86 -2.59
N ILE A 247 3.09 2.26 -2.06
CA ILE A 247 2.63 0.92 -2.47
C ILE A 247 2.20 0.92 -3.94
N VAL A 248 1.40 1.90 -4.35
CA VAL A 248 0.98 2.06 -5.76
C VAL A 248 2.19 2.27 -6.67
N GLY A 249 3.16 3.08 -6.25
CA GLY A 249 4.41 3.29 -6.99
C GLY A 249 5.22 2.01 -7.16
N LEU A 250 5.36 1.20 -6.12
CA LEU A 250 6.07 -0.09 -6.18
C LEU A 250 5.36 -1.10 -7.09
N ILE A 251 4.03 -1.17 -7.02
CA ILE A 251 3.24 -2.05 -7.91
C ILE A 251 3.40 -1.62 -9.37
N ALA A 252 3.31 -0.32 -9.66
CA ALA A 252 3.50 0.20 -11.01
C ALA A 252 4.92 -0.12 -11.54
N ALA A 253 5.95 0.05 -10.71
CA ALA A 253 7.32 -0.29 -11.07
C ALA A 253 7.50 -1.80 -11.35
N ALA A 254 6.90 -2.67 -10.52
CA ALA A 254 6.95 -4.11 -10.71
C ALA A 254 6.29 -4.54 -12.04
N VAL A 255 5.14 -3.94 -12.39
CA VAL A 255 4.46 -4.19 -13.67
C VAL A 255 5.33 -3.76 -14.85
N ILE A 256 5.98 -2.60 -14.78
CA ILE A 256 6.89 -2.12 -15.83
C ILE A 256 8.06 -3.10 -16.04
N VAL A 257 8.66 -3.60 -14.96
CA VAL A 257 9.76 -4.58 -15.04
C VAL A 257 9.28 -5.89 -15.66
N LEU A 258 8.09 -6.39 -15.26
CA LEU A 258 7.50 -7.60 -15.83
C LEU A 258 7.20 -7.48 -17.33
N LEU A 259 6.81 -6.30 -17.80
CA LEU A 259 6.56 -6.05 -19.23
C LEU A 259 7.85 -5.86 -20.03
N ALA A 260 8.90 -5.28 -19.44
CA ALA A 260 10.17 -5.01 -20.12
C ALA A 260 11.11 -6.24 -20.17
N ALA A 261 11.06 -7.11 -19.16
CA ALA A 261 11.96 -8.27 -19.08
C ALA A 261 11.85 -9.24 -20.28
N PRO A 262 10.66 -9.60 -20.81
CA PRO A 262 10.54 -10.45 -21.99
C PRO A 262 11.16 -9.80 -23.24
N ALA A 263 10.95 -8.50 -23.44
CA ALA A 263 11.54 -7.76 -24.55
C ALA A 263 13.08 -7.70 -24.44
N GLY A 264 13.60 -7.48 -23.22
CA GLY A 264 15.04 -7.52 -22.94
C GLY A 264 15.67 -8.88 -23.24
N VAL A 265 15.03 -9.96 -22.79
CA VAL A 265 15.48 -11.35 -23.05
C VAL A 265 15.43 -11.67 -24.55
N TYR A 266 14.37 -11.30 -25.26
CA TYR A 266 14.25 -11.50 -26.71
C TYR A 266 15.36 -10.77 -27.48
N MET A 267 15.58 -9.49 -27.15
CA MET A 267 16.63 -8.68 -27.77
C MET A 267 18.02 -9.26 -27.50
N TRP A 268 18.28 -9.74 -26.29
CA TRP A 268 19.55 -10.38 -25.94
C TRP A 268 19.77 -11.70 -26.68
N ARG A 269 18.75 -12.56 -26.79
CA ARG A 269 18.82 -13.81 -27.58
C ARG A 269 19.13 -13.52 -29.05
N LYS A 270 18.36 -12.63 -29.69
CA LYS A 270 18.53 -12.28 -31.10
C LYS A 270 19.88 -11.65 -31.41
N HIS A 271 20.41 -10.83 -30.50
CA HIS A 271 21.74 -10.26 -30.64
C HIS A 271 22.84 -11.33 -30.51
N THR A 272 22.68 -12.26 -29.58
CA THR A 272 23.64 -13.33 -29.33
C THR A 272 23.71 -14.30 -30.51
N GLU A 273 22.57 -14.69 -31.08
CA GLU A 273 22.49 -15.52 -32.29
C GLU A 273 23.22 -14.89 -33.49
N LYS A 274 22.99 -13.58 -33.73
CA LYS A 274 23.67 -12.85 -34.81
C LYS A 274 25.19 -12.83 -34.62
N LYS A 275 25.66 -12.68 -33.38
CA LYS A 275 27.09 -12.66 -33.07
C LYS A 275 27.74 -14.03 -33.31
N ILE A 276 27.07 -15.12 -32.91
CA ILE A 276 27.58 -16.48 -33.10
C ILE A 276 27.65 -16.85 -34.59
N ARG A 277 26.62 -16.56 -35.39
CA ARG A 277 26.64 -16.82 -36.84
C ARG A 277 27.83 -16.16 -37.53
N LYS A 278 28.11 -14.91 -37.19
CA LYS A 278 29.26 -14.17 -37.75
C LYS A 278 30.60 -14.84 -37.41
N LEU A 279 30.75 -15.36 -36.19
CA LEU A 279 31.98 -16.05 -35.77
C LEU A 279 32.16 -17.40 -36.48
N LEU A 280 31.06 -18.13 -36.71
CA LEU A 280 31.08 -19.39 -37.45
C LEU A 280 31.45 -19.18 -38.94
N GLU A 281 30.87 -18.16 -39.59
CA GLU A 281 31.25 -17.78 -40.96
C GLU A 281 32.74 -17.38 -41.04
N GLU A 282 33.22 -16.58 -40.10
CA GLU A 282 34.61 -16.15 -40.02
C GLU A 282 35.57 -17.34 -39.84
N GLN A 283 35.16 -18.35 -39.07
CA GLN A 283 35.93 -19.58 -38.85
C GLN A 283 36.00 -20.44 -40.13
N GLY A 284 34.88 -20.64 -40.83
CA GLY A 284 34.85 -21.42 -42.08
C GLY A 284 35.69 -20.77 -43.19
N ASP A 285 35.57 -19.45 -43.36
CA ASP A 285 36.36 -18.68 -44.31
C ASP A 285 37.87 -18.78 -43.99
N ALA A 286 38.24 -18.68 -42.72
CA ALA A 286 39.63 -18.79 -42.29
C ALA A 286 40.22 -20.19 -42.55
N GLN A 287 39.42 -21.24 -42.28
CA GLN A 287 39.83 -22.62 -42.45
C GLN A 287 40.12 -22.95 -43.93
N PHE A 288 39.36 -22.39 -44.86
CA PHE A 288 39.63 -22.50 -46.30
C PHE A 288 41.04 -22.00 -46.65
N VAL A 289 41.40 -20.82 -46.14
CA VAL A 289 42.72 -20.20 -46.42
C VAL A 289 43.85 -21.03 -45.86
N ASP A 290 43.68 -21.59 -44.66
CA ASP A 290 44.70 -22.44 -44.04
C ASP A 290 44.94 -23.73 -44.84
N ILE A 291 43.87 -24.42 -45.22
CA ILE A 291 43.94 -25.70 -45.98
C ILE A 291 44.59 -25.48 -47.34
N HIS A 292 44.29 -24.36 -48.02
CA HIS A 292 44.79 -24.09 -49.36
C HIS A 292 46.00 -23.14 -49.40
N SER A 293 46.55 -22.79 -48.23
CA SER A 293 47.66 -21.83 -48.07
C SER A 293 48.85 -22.13 -49.00
N VAL A 294 49.24 -23.41 -49.14
CA VAL A 294 50.35 -23.84 -50.01
C VAL A 294 50.03 -23.57 -51.48
N HIS A 295 48.85 -23.94 -51.96
CA HIS A 295 48.46 -23.72 -53.35
C HIS A 295 48.24 -22.24 -53.68
N LEU A 296 47.71 -21.48 -52.72
CA LEU A 296 47.57 -20.03 -52.82
C LEU A 296 48.95 -19.35 -52.87
N SER A 297 49.92 -19.84 -52.08
CA SER A 297 51.30 -19.32 -52.08
C SER A 297 52.06 -19.61 -53.39
N GLN A 298 51.75 -20.71 -54.08
CA GLN A 298 52.35 -21.04 -55.38
C GLN A 298 51.90 -20.09 -56.51
N ARG A 299 50.77 -19.40 -56.34
CA ARG A 299 50.25 -18.38 -57.28
C ARG A 299 50.58 -16.96 -56.79
N VAL A 300 51.87 -16.70 -56.57
CA VAL A 300 52.40 -15.43 -56.01
C VAL A 300 51.85 -14.17 -56.72
N THR A 301 51.60 -14.23 -58.03
CA THR A 301 51.03 -13.12 -58.82
C THR A 301 49.59 -12.74 -58.45
N MET A 302 48.79 -13.68 -57.92
CA MET A 302 47.40 -13.45 -57.50
C MET A 302 47.30 -12.92 -56.06
N VAL A 303 48.21 -13.33 -55.20
CA VAL A 303 48.22 -12.94 -53.77
C VAL A 303 48.63 -11.47 -53.60
N ILE A 304 49.50 -10.95 -54.46
CA ILE A 304 50.03 -9.58 -54.34
C ILE A 304 48.95 -8.50 -54.50
N PRO A 305 48.06 -8.52 -55.53
CA PRO A 305 46.97 -7.55 -55.65
C PRO A 305 45.96 -7.61 -54.48
N MET A 306 45.59 -8.81 -54.03
CA MET A 306 44.64 -9.01 -52.93
C MET A 306 45.19 -8.51 -51.58
N ALA A 307 46.48 -8.74 -51.36
CA ALA A 307 47.20 -8.17 -50.22
C ALA A 307 47.09 -6.64 -50.19
N PHE A 308 47.18 -5.96 -51.34
CA PHE A 308 46.99 -4.50 -51.40
C PHE A 308 45.58 -4.05 -51.01
N TYR A 309 44.53 -4.82 -51.34
CA TYR A 309 43.16 -4.52 -50.91
C TYR A 309 42.99 -4.64 -49.40
N LEU A 310 43.53 -5.69 -48.77
CA LEU A 310 43.52 -5.84 -47.31
C LEU A 310 44.32 -4.74 -46.60
N ILE A 311 45.51 -4.42 -47.09
CA ILE A 311 46.40 -3.40 -46.52
C ILE A 311 45.78 -2.00 -46.61
N ARG A 312 44.88 -1.76 -47.58
CA ARG A 312 44.21 -0.47 -47.76
C ARG A 312 42.86 -0.37 -47.02
N SER A 313 42.39 -1.47 -46.42
CA SER A 313 41.19 -1.47 -45.61
C SER A 313 41.42 -0.71 -44.29
N GLU A 314 40.50 0.18 -43.93
CA GLU A 314 40.54 0.92 -42.67
C GLU A 314 40.55 0.00 -41.42
N ARG A 315 40.13 -1.25 -41.60
CA ARG A 315 40.11 -2.29 -40.56
C ARG A 315 41.50 -2.79 -40.14
N TYR A 316 42.52 -2.63 -40.99
CA TYR A 316 43.89 -3.17 -40.77
C TYR A 316 44.95 -2.05 -40.69
N SER A 317 44.64 -1.02 -39.91
CA SER A 317 45.47 0.18 -39.75
C SER A 317 46.91 -0.11 -39.29
N GLU A 318 47.13 -1.15 -38.49
CA GLU A 318 48.47 -1.56 -38.02
C GLU A 318 49.37 -2.16 -39.11
N ILE A 319 48.75 -2.79 -40.12
CA ILE A 319 49.45 -3.29 -41.31
C ILE A 319 49.72 -2.10 -42.24
N HIS A 320 48.75 -1.19 -42.39
CA HIS A 320 48.88 0.03 -43.20
C HIS A 320 49.96 0.99 -42.66
N ALA A 321 50.11 1.10 -41.34
CA ALA A 321 51.05 2.00 -40.67
C ALA A 321 52.53 1.61 -40.83
N ALA A 322 52.84 0.45 -41.41
CA ALA A 322 54.23 0.05 -41.63
C ALA A 322 54.93 0.93 -42.67
N ARG A 323 56.19 1.29 -42.39
CA ARG A 323 56.92 2.37 -43.06
C ARG A 323 57.33 2.06 -44.50
N THR A 324 57.39 0.79 -44.88
CA THR A 324 57.78 0.32 -46.21
C THR A 324 56.81 -0.73 -46.74
N ARG A 325 56.66 -0.85 -48.06
CA ARG A 325 55.81 -1.89 -48.69
C ARG A 325 56.23 -3.31 -48.29
N GLN A 326 57.52 -3.51 -48.05
CA GLN A 326 58.08 -4.80 -47.66
C GLN A 326 57.69 -5.16 -46.22
N ASP A 327 57.64 -4.17 -45.31
CA ASP A 327 57.17 -4.36 -43.94
C ASP A 327 55.66 -4.59 -43.86
N GLN A 328 54.88 -3.87 -44.70
CA GLN A 328 53.43 -4.09 -44.82
C GLN A 328 53.14 -5.54 -45.24
N MET A 329 53.83 -6.02 -46.27
CA MET A 329 53.68 -7.38 -46.77
C MET A 329 54.13 -8.42 -45.73
N ARG A 330 55.25 -8.18 -45.02
CA ARG A 330 55.72 -9.06 -43.95
C ARG A 330 54.70 -9.20 -42.82
N ARG A 331 54.10 -8.09 -42.39
CA ARG A 331 53.07 -8.07 -41.34
C ARG A 331 51.79 -8.77 -41.78
N LEU A 332 51.38 -8.58 -43.03
CA LEU A 332 50.24 -9.30 -43.59
C LEU A 332 50.47 -10.81 -43.61
N TYR A 333 51.65 -11.27 -44.06
CA TYR A 333 51.98 -12.70 -44.03
C TYR A 333 52.04 -13.26 -42.60
N GLN A 334 52.55 -12.48 -41.64
CA GLN A 334 52.51 -12.87 -40.22
C GLN A 334 51.08 -12.98 -39.70
N ALA A 335 50.19 -12.06 -40.10
CA ALA A 335 48.79 -12.08 -39.71
C ALA A 335 48.02 -13.25 -40.37
N LEU A 336 48.28 -13.54 -41.64
CA LEU A 336 47.71 -14.71 -42.34
C LEU A 336 48.21 -16.04 -41.77
N ASN A 337 49.41 -16.09 -41.19
CA ASN A 337 49.94 -17.28 -40.55
C ASN A 337 49.74 -17.29 -39.02
N SER A 338 49.01 -16.32 -38.47
CA SER A 338 48.78 -16.23 -37.04
C SER A 338 47.70 -17.22 -36.56
N ARG A 339 47.77 -17.57 -35.27
CA ARG A 339 46.93 -18.59 -34.62
C ARG A 339 45.55 -18.01 -34.27
N GLU A 340 44.54 -18.88 -34.17
CA GLU A 340 43.11 -18.53 -33.99
C GLU A 340 42.84 -17.50 -32.87
N ASP A 341 43.65 -17.50 -31.81
CA ASP A 341 43.51 -16.66 -30.62
C ASP A 341 44.02 -15.21 -30.77
N SER A 342 44.70 -14.89 -31.88
CA SER A 342 45.38 -13.60 -32.10
C SER A 342 44.72 -12.69 -33.15
N GLY A 343 43.49 -13.01 -33.58
CA GLY A 343 42.77 -12.27 -34.64
C GLY A 343 43.11 -12.72 -36.07
N GLY A 344 43.87 -13.81 -36.21
CA GLY A 344 44.26 -14.38 -37.51
C GLY A 344 43.07 -14.85 -38.35
N ASN A 345 42.02 -15.38 -37.73
CA ASN A 345 40.83 -15.85 -38.45
C ASN A 345 40.10 -14.71 -39.16
N GLN A 346 40.07 -13.52 -38.56
CA GLN A 346 39.47 -12.35 -39.18
C GLN A 346 40.20 -11.93 -40.46
N VAL A 347 41.54 -11.92 -40.40
CA VAL A 347 42.41 -11.57 -41.54
C VAL A 347 42.28 -12.61 -42.65
N LYS A 348 42.26 -13.89 -42.30
CA LYS A 348 42.06 -14.99 -43.25
C LYS A 348 40.66 -14.95 -43.86
N SER A 349 39.63 -14.67 -43.08
CA SER A 349 38.25 -14.54 -43.58
C SER A 349 38.11 -13.38 -44.57
N ASP A 350 38.65 -12.20 -44.23
CA ASP A 350 38.64 -11.07 -45.15
C ASP A 350 39.47 -11.35 -46.41
N PHE A 351 40.59 -12.08 -46.29
CA PHE A 351 41.38 -12.53 -47.44
C PHE A 351 40.58 -13.46 -48.34
N TYR A 352 39.87 -14.44 -47.77
CA TYR A 352 39.00 -15.36 -48.51
C TYR A 352 37.88 -14.61 -49.23
N ARG A 353 37.24 -13.63 -48.59
CA ARG A 353 36.18 -12.81 -49.22
C ARG A 353 36.70 -12.00 -50.40
N ILE A 354 37.88 -11.39 -50.26
CA ILE A 354 38.53 -10.66 -51.36
C ILE A 354 38.94 -11.61 -52.49
N LEU A 355 39.43 -12.80 -52.15
CA LEU A 355 39.77 -13.85 -53.11
C LEU A 355 38.54 -14.32 -53.89
N LEU A 356 37.39 -14.48 -53.22
CA LEU A 356 36.11 -14.78 -53.87
C LEU A 356 35.66 -13.69 -54.85
N ASP A 357 35.83 -12.41 -54.48
CA ASP A 357 35.38 -11.30 -55.31
C ASP A 357 36.26 -11.07 -56.54
N LEU A 358 37.58 -11.23 -56.40
CA LEU A 358 38.54 -10.86 -57.44
C LEU A 358 38.95 -12.03 -58.33
N GLU A 359 39.09 -13.23 -57.78
CA GLU A 359 39.53 -14.43 -58.50
C GLU A 359 38.65 -15.64 -58.12
N PRO A 360 37.33 -15.56 -58.34
CA PRO A 360 36.40 -16.63 -57.97
C PRO A 360 36.80 -17.98 -58.56
N ASP A 361 37.32 -18.00 -59.79
CA ASP A 361 37.80 -19.20 -60.48
C ASP A 361 38.86 -19.97 -59.68
N VAL A 362 39.73 -19.28 -58.94
CA VAL A 362 40.76 -19.92 -58.11
C VAL A 362 40.11 -20.66 -56.95
N VAL A 363 39.11 -20.04 -56.30
CA VAL A 363 38.36 -20.65 -55.20
C VAL A 363 37.56 -21.85 -55.70
N TYR A 364 36.86 -21.68 -56.83
CA TYR A 364 36.15 -22.78 -57.52
C TYR A 364 37.10 -23.92 -57.88
N HIS A 365 38.31 -23.63 -58.36
CA HIS A 365 39.29 -24.67 -58.69
C HIS A 365 39.73 -25.44 -57.45
N LEU A 366 40.09 -24.73 -56.37
CA LEU A 366 40.70 -25.33 -55.18
C LEU A 366 39.69 -26.19 -54.42
N GLY A 367 38.47 -25.68 -54.23
CA GLY A 367 37.40 -26.44 -53.58
C GLY A 367 36.95 -27.64 -54.43
N ALA A 368 36.76 -27.48 -55.75
CA ALA A 368 36.37 -28.60 -56.60
C ALA A 368 37.47 -29.68 -56.71
N ASN A 369 38.73 -29.27 -56.86
CA ASN A 369 39.87 -30.17 -56.91
C ASN A 369 40.05 -30.94 -55.59
N PHE A 370 39.77 -30.31 -54.44
CA PHE A 370 39.79 -31.03 -53.16
C PHE A 370 38.81 -32.21 -53.16
N VAL A 371 37.59 -32.00 -53.65
CA VAL A 371 36.55 -33.04 -53.74
C VAL A 371 36.97 -34.15 -54.69
N ASP A 372 37.60 -33.80 -55.82
CA ASP A 372 38.09 -34.77 -56.80
C ASP A 372 39.25 -35.62 -56.26
N VAL A 373 40.23 -34.99 -55.61
CA VAL A 373 41.42 -35.67 -55.04
C VAL A 373 41.03 -36.60 -53.90
N HIS A 374 40.15 -36.16 -52.99
CA HIS A 374 39.80 -36.93 -51.79
C HIS A 374 38.52 -37.76 -51.95
N LYS A 375 38.00 -37.89 -53.18
CA LYS A 375 36.76 -38.58 -53.52
C LYS A 375 36.62 -39.93 -52.81
N TYR A 376 37.61 -40.81 -52.92
CA TYR A 376 37.56 -42.15 -52.32
C TYR A 376 37.52 -42.14 -50.79
N GLN A 377 38.19 -41.18 -50.15
CA GLN A 377 38.21 -41.05 -48.69
C GLN A 377 36.92 -40.45 -48.14
N LEU A 378 36.30 -39.52 -48.90
CA LEU A 378 34.96 -39.01 -48.63
C LEU A 378 33.90 -40.11 -48.79
N ILE A 379 34.06 -41.00 -49.77
CA ILE A 379 33.24 -42.23 -49.90
C ILE A 379 33.36 -43.12 -48.67
N GLN A 380 34.53 -43.24 -48.04
CA GLN A 380 34.66 -44.09 -46.85
C GLN A 380 34.00 -43.48 -45.60
N LYS A 381 33.79 -42.15 -45.57
CA LYS A 381 33.17 -41.41 -44.46
C LYS A 381 31.69 -41.07 -44.72
N VAL A 382 30.95 -41.94 -45.43
CA VAL A 382 29.56 -41.70 -45.87
C VAL A 382 28.68 -41.15 -44.75
N THR A 383 28.74 -41.69 -43.54
CA THR A 383 27.87 -41.29 -42.42
C THR A 383 27.97 -39.80 -42.05
N LYS A 384 29.17 -39.21 -42.20
CA LYS A 384 29.44 -37.79 -41.98
C LYS A 384 29.06 -36.92 -43.19
N VAL A 385 29.07 -37.51 -44.38
CA VAL A 385 28.76 -36.83 -45.65
C VAL A 385 27.27 -36.84 -45.97
N MET A 386 26.48 -37.76 -45.38
CA MET A 386 25.04 -37.86 -45.61
C MET A 386 24.23 -36.58 -45.29
N PRO A 387 24.53 -35.78 -44.26
CA PRO A 387 23.82 -34.52 -43.99
C PRO A 387 24.00 -33.47 -45.10
N ILE A 388 25.18 -33.44 -45.73
CA ILE A 388 25.54 -32.51 -46.82
C ILE A 388 24.66 -32.73 -48.04
N LEU A 389 24.27 -33.99 -48.28
CA LEU A 389 23.34 -34.40 -49.31
C LEU A 389 22.01 -33.63 -49.22
N HIS A 390 21.51 -33.43 -48.00
CA HIS A 390 20.23 -32.77 -47.78
C HIS A 390 20.31 -31.27 -48.13
N GLU A 391 21.41 -30.61 -47.77
CA GLU A 391 21.65 -29.20 -48.05
C GLU A 391 21.92 -28.92 -49.55
N LEU A 392 22.71 -29.77 -50.20
CA LEU A 392 23.03 -29.64 -51.63
C LEU A 392 21.82 -29.84 -52.54
N PHE A 393 21.00 -30.85 -52.24
CA PHE A 393 19.81 -31.13 -53.05
C PHE A 393 18.70 -30.10 -52.84
N TYR A 394 18.67 -29.41 -51.69
CA TYR A 394 17.72 -28.33 -51.43
C TYR A 394 18.07 -27.05 -52.22
N LYS A 395 19.35 -26.79 -52.50
CA LYS A 395 19.78 -25.54 -53.12
C LYS A 395 19.67 -25.47 -54.64
N GLU A 396 19.98 -26.51 -55.44
CA GLU A 396 20.17 -26.22 -56.88
C GLU A 396 19.95 -27.31 -57.95
N LEU A 397 19.62 -28.59 -57.66
CA LEU A 397 19.56 -29.57 -58.77
C LEU A 397 18.42 -30.59 -58.87
N TYR A 398 17.65 -30.93 -57.82
CA TYR A 398 16.63 -32.00 -57.97
C TYR A 398 15.40 -31.87 -57.06
N CYS A 399 14.52 -30.90 -57.32
CA CYS A 399 13.20 -30.85 -56.65
C CYS A 399 12.27 -32.03 -57.00
N ASN A 400 12.58 -32.82 -58.04
CA ASN A 400 11.73 -33.93 -58.52
C ASN A 400 12.18 -35.33 -58.06
N ILE A 401 13.23 -35.47 -57.25
CA ILE A 401 13.71 -36.78 -56.79
C ILE A 401 13.29 -37.01 -55.33
N ARG A 402 12.56 -38.10 -55.05
CA ARG A 402 12.22 -38.53 -53.69
C ARG A 402 13.44 -39.10 -52.96
N ILE A 403 14.32 -38.23 -52.47
CA ILE A 403 15.54 -38.59 -51.74
C ILE A 403 15.24 -39.46 -50.51
N HIS A 404 14.09 -39.28 -49.86
CA HIS A 404 13.68 -40.04 -48.67
C HIS A 404 13.36 -41.52 -48.92
N GLN A 405 13.15 -41.96 -50.16
CA GLN A 405 12.84 -43.36 -50.49
C GLN A 405 14.06 -44.16 -50.96
N MET A 406 15.24 -43.53 -51.01
CA MET A 406 16.48 -44.14 -51.49
C MET A 406 17.29 -44.75 -50.33
N THR A 407 17.97 -45.87 -50.57
CA THR A 407 18.92 -46.40 -49.57
C THR A 407 20.14 -45.47 -49.47
N ARG A 408 20.86 -45.48 -48.34
CA ARG A 408 22.09 -44.67 -48.17
C ARG A 408 23.11 -44.88 -49.30
N ARG A 409 23.18 -46.09 -49.88
CA ARG A 409 24.05 -46.37 -51.04
C ARG A 409 23.56 -45.70 -52.32
N ASP A 410 22.26 -45.67 -52.55
CA ASP A 410 21.66 -45.07 -53.75
C ASP A 410 21.72 -43.54 -53.70
N GLN A 411 21.50 -42.98 -52.51
CA GLN A 411 21.72 -41.57 -52.21
C GLN A 411 23.16 -41.15 -52.52
N MET A 412 24.12 -41.97 -52.09
CA MET A 412 25.53 -41.72 -52.34
C MET A 412 25.90 -41.83 -53.82
N ARG A 413 25.34 -42.81 -54.55
CA ARG A 413 25.51 -42.90 -56.01
C ARG A 413 24.96 -41.67 -56.73
N GLN A 414 23.81 -41.15 -56.30
CA GLN A 414 23.23 -39.95 -56.89
C GLN A 414 24.02 -38.68 -56.58
N LEU A 415 24.58 -38.57 -55.37
CA LEU A 415 25.49 -37.46 -55.03
C LEU A 415 26.68 -37.41 -55.98
N TYR A 416 27.35 -38.55 -56.17
CA TYR A 416 28.50 -38.60 -57.09
C TYR A 416 28.10 -38.35 -58.53
N LYS A 417 26.94 -38.86 -58.94
CA LYS A 417 26.36 -38.57 -60.25
C LYS A 417 26.12 -37.06 -60.42
N ALA A 418 25.56 -36.39 -59.42
CA ALA A 418 25.33 -34.94 -59.43
C ALA A 418 26.64 -34.13 -59.43
N LEU A 419 27.66 -34.60 -58.72
CA LEU A 419 29.00 -33.98 -58.73
C LEU A 419 29.70 -34.14 -60.10
N GLU A 420 29.42 -35.19 -60.85
CA GLU A 420 30.07 -35.50 -62.15
C GLU A 420 29.29 -34.99 -63.38
N GLU A 421 27.96 -34.97 -63.35
CA GLU A 421 27.11 -34.74 -64.52
C GLU A 421 26.43 -33.36 -64.57
N ALA A 422 26.63 -32.48 -63.58
CA ALA A 422 26.04 -31.14 -63.60
C ALA A 422 26.64 -30.25 -64.70
N ASP A 423 25.81 -29.40 -65.34
CA ASP A 423 26.21 -28.45 -66.39
C ASP A 423 27.34 -27.50 -65.92
N ASP A 424 27.41 -27.22 -64.61
CA ASP A 424 28.58 -26.62 -63.94
C ASP A 424 29.07 -27.51 -62.79
N SER A 425 29.65 -28.66 -63.14
CA SER A 425 30.28 -29.62 -62.21
C SER A 425 31.24 -28.96 -61.21
N ARG A 426 31.86 -27.82 -61.56
CA ARG A 426 32.82 -27.13 -60.71
C ARG A 426 32.14 -26.35 -59.59
N SER A 427 31.03 -25.66 -59.88
CA SER A 427 30.24 -24.95 -58.86
C SER A 427 29.63 -25.93 -57.86
N VAL A 428 29.03 -27.03 -58.33
CA VAL A 428 28.40 -28.04 -57.46
C VAL A 428 29.40 -28.70 -56.52
N LYS A 429 30.62 -28.98 -57.00
CA LYS A 429 31.71 -29.51 -56.14
C LYS A 429 32.20 -28.47 -55.13
N LEU A 430 32.24 -27.18 -55.48
CA LEU A 430 32.58 -26.14 -54.51
C LEU A 430 31.52 -26.04 -53.41
N ASP A 431 30.24 -26.08 -53.76
CA ASP A 431 29.17 -26.02 -52.75
C ASP A 431 29.18 -27.26 -51.87
N PHE A 432 29.50 -28.44 -52.43
CA PHE A 432 29.74 -29.64 -51.64
C PHE A 432 30.89 -29.45 -50.66
N TYR A 433 32.00 -28.87 -51.13
CA TYR A 433 33.16 -28.58 -50.30
C TYR A 433 32.85 -27.56 -49.20
N ARG A 434 32.09 -26.50 -49.49
CA ARG A 434 31.66 -25.50 -48.51
C ARG A 434 30.75 -26.09 -47.44
N ILE A 435 29.75 -26.87 -47.84
CA ILE A 435 28.84 -27.53 -46.89
C ILE A 435 29.60 -28.59 -46.08
N LEU A 436 30.59 -29.26 -46.67
CA LEU A 436 31.49 -30.18 -45.95
C LEU A 436 32.37 -29.43 -44.93
N LEU A 437 32.89 -28.26 -45.27
CA LEU A 437 33.62 -27.38 -44.36
C LEU A 437 32.74 -26.93 -43.19
N ASP A 438 31.48 -26.59 -43.46
CA ASP A 438 30.54 -26.09 -42.44
C ASP A 438 30.08 -27.20 -41.47
N LEU A 439 29.78 -28.39 -41.99
CA LEU A 439 29.17 -29.47 -41.19
C LEU A 439 30.20 -30.42 -40.57
N GLU A 440 31.31 -30.68 -41.25
CA GLU A 440 32.35 -31.62 -40.82
C GLU A 440 33.77 -31.06 -41.09
N PRO A 441 34.12 -29.90 -40.47
CA PRO A 441 35.40 -29.23 -40.68
C PRO A 441 36.60 -30.12 -40.32
N ASP A 442 36.43 -31.09 -39.42
CA ASP A 442 37.44 -32.07 -39.05
C ASP A 442 37.78 -33.01 -40.21
N VAL A 443 36.78 -33.42 -41.00
CA VAL A 443 36.99 -34.27 -42.18
C VAL A 443 37.81 -33.52 -43.22
N VAL A 444 37.49 -32.26 -43.46
CA VAL A 444 38.22 -31.44 -44.44
C VAL A 444 39.65 -31.21 -44.00
N TYR A 445 39.86 -30.85 -42.73
CA TYR A 445 41.18 -30.62 -42.18
C TYR A 445 42.04 -31.90 -42.21
N HIS A 446 41.49 -33.06 -41.84
CA HIS A 446 42.22 -34.34 -41.86
C HIS A 446 42.61 -34.81 -43.25
N LEU A 447 41.80 -34.50 -44.27
CA LEU A 447 42.08 -34.88 -45.65
C LEU A 447 43.01 -33.87 -46.33
N GLY A 448 42.92 -32.58 -45.97
CA GLY A 448 43.70 -31.49 -46.58
C GLY A 448 45.01 -31.08 -45.90
N SER A 449 45.30 -31.53 -44.67
CA SER A 449 46.51 -31.15 -43.92
C SER A 449 47.61 -32.23 -43.92
N ASN A 450 48.87 -31.77 -43.91
CA ASN A 450 50.06 -32.61 -43.74
C ASN A 450 50.11 -33.26 -42.34
N GLU A 451 50.82 -34.39 -42.20
CA GLU A 451 50.75 -35.30 -41.04
C GLU A 451 51.15 -34.69 -39.68
N GLU A 452 51.90 -33.59 -39.62
CA GLU A 452 52.40 -33.02 -38.35
C GLU A 452 51.38 -32.13 -37.59
N ASP A 453 50.37 -31.57 -38.23
CA ASP A 453 49.38 -30.67 -37.57
C ASP A 453 48.15 -31.42 -37.02
N ARG A 454 48.10 -32.75 -37.21
CA ARG A 454 46.88 -33.56 -37.09
C ARG A 454 46.44 -33.84 -35.63
N TYR A 455 47.32 -33.67 -34.64
CA TYR A 455 47.09 -34.09 -33.25
C TYR A 455 46.57 -33.00 -32.31
N LEU A 456 46.90 -31.72 -32.55
CA LEU A 456 46.53 -30.63 -31.63
C LEU A 456 45.11 -30.09 -31.89
N TYR A 457 44.62 -30.20 -33.12
CA TYR A 457 43.30 -29.76 -33.55
C TYR A 457 42.16 -30.64 -33.00
N VAL A 458 42.37 -31.96 -32.94
CA VAL A 458 41.39 -32.94 -32.42
C VAL A 458 41.08 -32.71 -30.94
N LEU A 459 42.06 -32.21 -30.17
CA LEU A 459 41.89 -31.94 -28.74
C LEU A 459 41.02 -30.70 -28.48
N ILE A 460 41.14 -29.67 -29.32
CA ILE A 460 40.44 -28.37 -29.17
C ILE A 460 38.98 -28.48 -29.64
N GLN A 461 38.72 -29.18 -30.75
CA GLN A 461 37.36 -29.39 -31.26
C GLN A 461 36.53 -30.32 -30.37
N ASN A 462 37.13 -31.33 -29.74
CA ASN A 462 36.43 -32.15 -28.75
C ASN A 462 36.00 -31.36 -27.51
N LEU A 463 36.73 -30.31 -27.12
CA LEU A 463 36.32 -29.39 -26.05
C LEU A 463 35.17 -28.46 -26.47
N SER A 464 35.18 -27.96 -27.72
CA SER A 464 34.11 -27.11 -28.26
C SER A 464 32.78 -27.86 -28.40
N ARG A 465 32.82 -29.10 -28.91
CA ARG A 465 31.65 -29.97 -29.08
C ARG A 465 30.99 -30.36 -27.75
N GLN A 466 31.75 -30.43 -26.65
CA GLN A 466 31.18 -30.65 -25.31
C GLN A 466 30.49 -29.40 -24.71
N LEU A 467 30.82 -28.20 -25.17
CA LEU A 467 30.18 -26.96 -24.75
C LEU A 467 28.85 -26.71 -25.47
N GLU A 468 28.72 -27.12 -26.75
CA GLU A 468 27.48 -26.97 -27.52
C GLU A 468 26.34 -27.90 -27.06
N VAL A 469 26.66 -29.11 -26.56
CA VAL A 469 25.67 -30.06 -26.03
C VAL A 469 24.94 -29.52 -24.78
N ARG A 470 25.52 -28.53 -24.07
CA ARG A 470 24.86 -27.87 -22.92
C ARG A 470 23.93 -26.72 -23.30
N ILE A 471 23.91 -26.29 -24.56
CA ILE A 471 23.13 -25.11 -25.02
C ILE A 471 21.84 -25.53 -25.76
N GLN A 472 21.74 -26.78 -26.24
CA GLN A 472 20.58 -27.28 -27.01
C GLN A 472 19.41 -27.84 -26.19
N SER A 473 19.39 -27.69 -24.85
CA SER A 473 18.16 -27.97 -24.06
C SER A 473 17.22 -26.75 -24.05
N GLY A 474 16.76 -26.30 -25.21
CA GLY A 474 15.84 -25.16 -25.25
C GLY A 474 15.62 -24.50 -26.60
N SER A 475 15.37 -25.25 -27.66
CA SER A 475 14.67 -24.68 -28.83
C SER A 475 13.80 -25.75 -29.48
N ASN A 476 12.49 -25.60 -29.27
CA ASN A 476 11.48 -26.36 -29.99
C ASN A 476 11.64 -26.16 -31.49
N GLU A 477 11.55 -27.29 -32.16
CA GLU A 477 11.50 -27.54 -33.58
C GLU A 477 10.24 -26.93 -34.19
N GLU A 478 10.36 -25.80 -34.90
CA GLU A 478 9.36 -25.37 -35.88
C GLU A 478 9.93 -24.23 -36.74
N ASP A 479 10.46 -24.57 -37.92
CA ASP A 479 10.37 -23.77 -39.14
C ASP A 479 10.99 -24.58 -40.29
N ARG A 480 10.18 -25.43 -40.91
CA ARG A 480 10.52 -26.17 -42.12
C ARG A 480 9.59 -25.66 -43.23
N TYR A 481 10.02 -24.63 -43.96
CA TYR A 481 9.33 -24.17 -45.16
C TYR A 481 10.10 -24.54 -46.43
N LEU A 482 9.50 -25.48 -47.17
CA LEU A 482 9.35 -25.58 -48.63
C LEU A 482 10.57 -25.44 -49.54
N CYS A 483 10.86 -26.52 -50.27
CA CYS A 483 10.81 -26.43 -51.73
C CYS A 483 9.36 -26.14 -52.12
N LYS A 484 9.13 -25.17 -53.02
CA LYS A 484 7.78 -24.85 -53.53
C LYS A 484 7.10 -26.02 -54.21
#